data_AF-A0AAJ0DG93-F1
#
_entry.id   AF-A0AAJ0DG93-F1
#
_cell.length_a   1.000
_cell.length_b   1.000
_cell.length_c   1.000
_cell.angle_alpha   90.00
_cell.angle_beta   90.00
_cell.angle_gamma   90.00
#
_symmetry.space_group_name_H-M   'P 1'
#
loop_
_entity.id
_entity.type
_entity.pdbx_description
1 polymer ?
#
loop_
_entity_poly.entity_id
_entity_poly.type
_entity_poly.pdbx_seq_one_letter_code
_entity_poly.pdbx_strand_id
1 'polypeptide(L)'
;MRKLSFEVEDPENVTAGAPSYVIVTVERDVDEDEEPDLNVHAPFYPAEKTENWWLVIGEEKTKTLLAIKRVTIAKSLKARLEMVVPTAGKHELTLFLMSDSYVGVDQAPTFEVEVAEGEEDEDDDEEDGDAVQE
;
A
#
# COMPACT_ATOMS: atom_id res chain seq x y z
N MET A 1 -6.95 -6.45 -19.80
CA MET A 1 -6.87 -5.24 -18.94
C MET A 1 -6.95 -5.67 -17.47
N ARG A 2 -6.54 -4.86 -16.49
CA ARG A 2 -6.74 -5.19 -15.06
C ARG A 2 -7.80 -4.30 -14.44
N LYS A 3 -8.66 -4.87 -13.60
CA LYS A 3 -9.63 -4.14 -12.79
C LYS A 3 -9.11 -4.05 -11.37
N LEU A 4 -9.05 -2.84 -10.82
CA LEU A 4 -8.64 -2.54 -9.45
C LEU A 4 -9.86 -2.09 -8.65
N SER A 5 -10.07 -2.70 -7.49
CA SER A 5 -11.03 -2.24 -6.49
C SER A 5 -10.41 -2.32 -5.10
N PHE A 6 -10.89 -1.48 -4.18
CA PHE A 6 -10.36 -1.43 -2.82
C PHE A 6 -11.38 -0.88 -1.83
N GLU A 7 -11.19 -1.21 -0.56
CA GLU A 7 -11.98 -0.73 0.58
C GLU A 7 -11.06 -0.54 1.80
N VAL A 8 -11.29 0.51 2.58
CA VAL A 8 -10.62 0.71 3.88
C VAL A 8 -11.31 -0.20 4.89
N GLU A 9 -10.52 -1.02 5.58
CA GLU A 9 -11.00 -1.86 6.67
C GLU A 9 -11.24 -0.99 7.91
N ASP A 10 -12.44 -1.08 8.48
CA ASP A 10 -12.86 -0.32 9.67
C ASP A 10 -12.57 1.20 9.57
N PRO A 11 -13.14 1.91 8.58
CA PRO A 11 -12.82 3.31 8.29
C PRO A 11 -13.11 4.29 9.44
N GLU A 12 -13.96 3.90 10.39
CA GLU A 12 -14.28 4.66 11.60
C GLU A 12 -13.23 4.56 12.71
N ASN A 13 -12.30 3.61 12.62
CA ASN A 13 -11.27 3.34 13.63
C ASN A 13 -9.84 3.60 13.11
N VAL A 14 -9.69 4.44 12.08
CA VAL A 14 -8.37 4.85 11.60
C VAL A 14 -7.81 5.91 12.56
N THR A 15 -6.67 5.60 13.16
CA THR A 15 -6.02 6.45 14.16
C THR A 15 -4.62 6.85 13.72
N ALA A 16 -4.23 8.10 13.98
CA ALA A 16 -2.91 8.61 13.64
C ALA A 16 -1.81 7.79 14.33
N GLY A 17 -0.76 7.43 13.58
CA GLY A 17 0.38 6.65 14.06
C GLY A 17 0.10 5.15 14.24
N ALA A 18 -1.15 4.70 14.19
CA ALA A 18 -1.53 3.30 14.35
C ALA A 18 -1.68 2.57 12.99
N PRO A 19 -1.41 1.26 12.92
CA PRO A 19 -1.68 0.45 11.73
C PRO A 19 -3.18 0.41 11.38
N SER A 20 -3.49 0.76 10.13
CA SER A 20 -4.80 0.61 9.50
C SER A 20 -4.67 -0.21 8.22
N TYR A 21 -5.77 -0.73 7.69
CA TYR A 21 -5.69 -1.69 6.57
C TYR A 21 -6.58 -1.30 5.40
N VAL A 22 -6.10 -1.57 4.19
CA VAL A 22 -6.86 -1.45 2.95
C VAL A 22 -6.89 -2.82 2.28
N ILE A 23 -8.09 -3.29 1.99
CA ILE A 23 -8.32 -4.52 1.24
C ILE A 23 -8.32 -4.15 -0.23
N VAL A 24 -7.35 -4.67 -0.97
CA VAL A 24 -7.19 -4.43 -2.40
C VAL A 24 -7.51 -5.70 -3.17
N THR A 25 -8.37 -5.60 -4.18
CA THR A 25 -8.68 -6.66 -5.12
C THR A 25 -8.23 -6.26 -6.52
N VAL A 26 -7.47 -7.12 -7.17
CA VAL A 26 -7.03 -6.93 -8.56
C VAL A 26 -7.41 -8.14 -9.38
N GLU A 27 -8.08 -7.92 -10.51
CA GLU A 27 -8.54 -8.97 -11.41
C GLU A 27 -7.98 -8.75 -12.81
N ARG A 28 -7.43 -9.81 -13.40
CA ARG A 28 -6.99 -9.85 -14.80
C ARG A 28 -8.18 -10.24 -15.67
N ASP A 29 -8.44 -9.44 -16.69
CA ASP A 29 -9.48 -9.69 -17.70
C ASP A 29 -8.99 -10.75 -18.67
N VAL A 30 -9.25 -12.02 -18.34
CA VAL A 30 -8.99 -13.24 -19.13
C VAL A 30 -10.20 -14.17 -19.02
N ASP A 31 -10.39 -15.03 -20.02
CA ASP A 31 -11.46 -16.03 -20.01
C ASP A 31 -11.31 -17.01 -18.83
N GLU A 32 -12.43 -17.57 -18.36
CA GLU A 32 -12.41 -18.35 -17.12
C GLU A 32 -11.55 -19.62 -17.21
N ASP A 33 -11.48 -20.22 -18.39
CA ASP A 33 -10.76 -21.45 -18.69
C ASP A 33 -9.30 -21.21 -19.14
N GLU A 34 -8.86 -19.95 -19.24
CA GLU A 34 -7.51 -19.60 -19.67
C GLU A 34 -6.57 -19.38 -18.47
N GLU A 35 -5.47 -20.12 -18.40
CA GLU A 35 -4.39 -19.81 -17.47
C GLU A 35 -3.54 -18.66 -18.03
N PRO A 36 -3.42 -17.54 -17.29
CA PRO A 36 -2.72 -16.37 -17.80
C PRO A 36 -1.21 -16.61 -17.87
N ASP A 37 -0.60 -16.34 -19.02
CA ASP A 37 0.85 -16.24 -19.13
C ASP A 37 1.35 -15.02 -18.33
N LEU A 38 2.30 -15.28 -17.42
CA LEU A 38 2.91 -14.26 -16.56
C LEU A 38 4.26 -13.79 -17.12
N ASN A 39 4.73 -14.37 -18.23
CA ASN A 39 5.97 -13.94 -18.85
C ASN A 39 5.82 -12.55 -19.48
N VAL A 40 6.82 -11.72 -19.24
CA VAL A 40 6.89 -10.37 -19.77
C VAL A 40 7.41 -10.44 -21.21
N HIS A 41 6.68 -9.83 -22.13
CA HIS A 41 7.15 -9.67 -23.50
C HIS A 41 8.15 -8.49 -23.59
N ALA A 42 9.44 -8.79 -23.40
CA ALA A 42 10.52 -7.82 -23.47
C ALA A 42 11.70 -8.33 -24.32
N PRO A 43 11.67 -8.19 -25.66
CA PRO A 43 12.62 -8.84 -26.58
C PRO A 43 14.08 -8.38 -26.44
N PHE A 44 14.31 -7.23 -25.80
CA PHE A 44 15.66 -6.70 -25.55
C PHE A 44 16.12 -6.88 -24.10
N TYR A 45 15.29 -7.46 -23.23
CA TYR A 45 15.68 -7.79 -21.87
C TYR A 45 16.37 -9.17 -21.87
N PRO A 46 17.58 -9.30 -21.30
CA PRO A 46 18.45 -10.46 -21.56
C PRO A 46 18.00 -11.76 -20.88
N ALA A 47 17.02 -11.70 -19.98
CA ALA A 47 16.56 -12.84 -19.19
C ALA A 47 15.05 -12.99 -19.30
N GLU A 48 14.55 -14.21 -19.04
CA GLU A 48 13.12 -14.40 -18.82
C GLU A 48 12.67 -13.62 -17.58
N LYS A 49 11.50 -13.01 -17.64
CA LYS A 49 10.97 -12.18 -16.56
C LYS A 49 9.50 -12.49 -16.34
N THR A 50 9.15 -12.75 -15.09
CA THR A 50 7.77 -12.82 -14.63
C THR A 50 7.27 -11.43 -14.25
N GLU A 51 6.06 -11.10 -14.69
CA GLU A 51 5.39 -9.85 -14.42
C GLU A 51 5.10 -9.69 -12.91
N ASN A 52 5.52 -8.57 -12.31
CA ASN A 52 5.15 -8.20 -10.95
C ASN A 52 4.55 -6.81 -10.88
N TRP A 53 3.86 -6.57 -9.78
CA TRP A 53 3.12 -5.34 -9.51
C TRP A 53 3.48 -4.79 -8.14
N TRP A 54 3.45 -3.48 -8.02
CA TRP A 54 3.54 -2.77 -6.76
C TRP A 54 2.17 -2.22 -6.40
N LEU A 55 1.69 -2.56 -5.21
CA LEU A 55 0.61 -1.84 -4.53
C LEU A 55 1.25 -0.83 -3.61
N VAL A 56 0.99 0.46 -3.83
CA VAL A 56 1.53 1.56 -3.01
C VAL A 56 0.39 2.44 -2.56
N ILE A 57 0.34 2.79 -1.28
CA ILE A 57 -0.52 3.87 -0.78
C ILE A 57 0.38 5.03 -0.45
N GLY A 58 0.04 6.21 -0.98
CA GLY A 58 0.76 7.44 -0.68
C GLY A 58 -0.14 8.66 -0.68
N GLU A 59 0.37 9.74 -0.10
CA GLU A 59 -0.26 11.06 -0.12
C GLU A 59 0.59 11.99 -0.98
N GLU A 60 0.05 12.40 -2.14
CA GLU A 60 0.81 13.17 -3.12
C GLU A 60 1.18 14.58 -2.62
N LYS A 61 0.29 15.20 -1.83
CA LYS A 61 0.48 16.56 -1.29
C LYS A 61 1.70 16.64 -0.39
N THR A 62 1.88 15.64 0.48
CA THR A 62 2.99 15.58 1.45
C THR A 62 4.18 14.79 0.90
N LYS A 63 4.02 14.11 -0.23
CA LYS A 63 5.01 13.19 -0.83
C LYS A 63 5.39 12.05 0.11
N THR A 64 4.40 11.54 0.85
CA THR A 64 4.58 10.49 1.86
C THR A 64 4.15 9.15 1.29
N LEU A 65 4.97 8.12 1.52
CA LEU A 65 4.62 6.72 1.25
C LEU A 65 4.10 6.10 2.55
N LEU A 66 2.88 5.59 2.53
CA LEU A 66 2.17 5.06 3.71
C LEU A 66 2.16 3.52 3.72
N ALA A 67 2.18 2.90 2.54
CA ALA A 67 2.26 1.45 2.40
C ALA A 67 2.92 1.05 1.08
N ILE A 68 3.61 -0.09 1.06
CA ILE A 68 4.15 -0.68 -0.17
C ILE A 68 4.18 -2.20 -0.09
N LYS A 69 3.71 -2.87 -1.14
CA LYS A 69 3.74 -4.34 -1.26
C LYS A 69 3.98 -4.75 -2.70
N ARG A 70 4.99 -5.60 -2.92
CA ARG A 70 5.20 -6.27 -4.21
C ARG A 70 4.33 -7.52 -4.28
N VAL A 71 3.62 -7.69 -5.40
CA VAL A 71 2.70 -8.80 -5.62
C VAL A 71 2.84 -9.38 -7.03
N THR A 72 2.57 -10.66 -7.16
CA THR A 72 2.39 -11.34 -8.46
C THR A 72 0.90 -11.60 -8.63
N ILE A 73 0.34 -11.20 -9.78
CA ILE A 73 -1.10 -11.28 -10.05
C ILE A 73 -1.31 -12.28 -11.18
N ALA A 74 -1.80 -13.47 -10.83
CA ALA A 74 -2.24 -14.47 -11.79
C ALA A 74 -3.59 -14.04 -12.40
N LYS A 75 -4.68 -14.74 -12.07
CA LYS A 75 -6.05 -14.40 -12.50
C LYS A 75 -6.67 -13.33 -11.60
N SER A 76 -6.62 -13.52 -10.30
CA SER A 76 -7.08 -12.54 -9.31
C SER A 76 -6.17 -12.55 -8.09
N LEU A 77 -6.16 -11.43 -7.36
CA LEU A 77 -5.46 -11.26 -6.10
C LEU A 77 -6.34 -10.45 -5.16
N LYS A 78 -6.53 -10.96 -3.94
CA LYS A 78 -7.04 -10.18 -2.81
C LYS A 78 -5.92 -10.01 -1.79
N ALA A 79 -5.52 -8.78 -1.52
CA ALA A 79 -4.42 -8.45 -0.62
C ALA A 79 -4.90 -7.47 0.47
N ARG A 80 -4.58 -7.79 1.72
CA ARG A 80 -4.66 -6.84 2.84
C ARG A 80 -3.35 -6.06 2.92
N LEU A 81 -3.43 -4.74 2.80
CA LEU A 81 -2.31 -3.82 2.81
C LEU A 81 -2.37 -2.97 4.07
N GLU A 82 -1.33 -3.05 4.90
CA GLU A 82 -1.19 -2.23 6.10
C GLU A 82 -0.64 -0.85 5.73
N MET A 83 -1.29 0.21 6.23
CA MET A 83 -0.87 1.59 6.08
C MET A 83 -0.83 2.27 7.44
N VAL A 84 0.09 3.21 7.62
CA VAL A 84 0.18 4.04 8.83
C VAL A 84 0.08 5.50 8.39
N VAL A 85 -0.94 6.22 8.88
CA VAL A 85 -1.12 7.65 8.59
C VAL A 85 -0.58 8.45 9.79
N PRO A 86 0.42 9.32 9.61
CA PRO A 86 1.14 9.91 10.74
C PRO A 86 0.38 11.00 11.50
N THR A 87 -0.58 11.66 10.84
CA THR A 87 -1.29 12.82 11.42
C THR A 87 -2.79 12.60 11.42
N ALA A 88 -3.48 13.22 12.37
CA ALA A 88 -4.93 13.25 12.41
C ALA A 88 -5.52 14.22 11.37
N GLY A 89 -6.78 14.02 11.03
CA GLY A 89 -7.55 14.85 10.12
C GLY A 89 -7.94 14.14 8.82
N LYS A 90 -8.32 14.93 7.83
CA LYS A 90 -8.77 14.41 6.52
C LYS A 90 -7.58 14.31 5.56
N HIS A 91 -7.37 13.10 5.06
CA HIS A 91 -6.29 12.80 4.12
C HIS A 91 -6.86 12.33 2.78
N GLU A 92 -6.35 12.91 1.69
CA GLU A 92 -6.59 12.43 0.32
C GLU A 92 -5.42 11.53 -0.07
N LEU A 93 -5.67 10.22 -0.08
CA LEU A 93 -4.69 9.19 -0.36
C LEU A 93 -4.85 8.68 -1.78
N THR A 94 -3.79 8.08 -2.32
CA THR A 94 -3.76 7.48 -3.65
C THR A 94 -3.28 6.03 -3.55
N LEU A 95 -4.05 5.10 -4.11
CA LEU A 95 -3.64 3.71 -4.27
C LEU A 95 -3.04 3.53 -5.67
N PHE A 96 -1.73 3.35 -5.75
CA PHE A 96 -1.03 3.04 -6.99
C PHE A 96 -0.93 1.53 -7.20
N LEU A 97 -1.37 1.07 -8.37
CA LEU A 97 -1.05 -0.24 -8.92
C LEU A 97 -0.05 -0.03 -10.07
N MET A 98 1.23 -0.28 -9.82
CA MET A 98 2.31 -0.03 -10.78
C MET A 98 2.93 -1.32 -11.31
N SER A 99 3.11 -1.42 -12.62
CA SER A 99 3.83 -2.55 -13.21
C SER A 99 5.33 -2.37 -13.09
N ASP A 100 6.06 -3.44 -12.76
CA ASP A 100 7.53 -3.43 -12.82
C ASP A 100 8.09 -3.68 -14.23
N SER A 101 7.21 -3.87 -15.22
CA SER A 101 7.56 -4.44 -16.53
C SER A 101 6.95 -3.71 -17.72
N TYR A 102 5.75 -3.13 -17.57
CA TYR A 102 5.06 -2.42 -18.64
C TYR A 102 4.79 -0.97 -18.26
N VAL A 103 5.13 -0.02 -19.13
CA VAL A 103 4.82 1.40 -18.91
C VAL A 103 3.45 1.73 -19.50
N GLY A 104 2.67 2.57 -18.81
CA GLY A 104 1.39 3.08 -19.31
C GLY A 104 0.17 2.23 -18.95
N VAL A 105 0.34 1.23 -18.07
CA VAL A 105 -0.73 0.36 -17.54
C VAL A 105 -1.00 0.59 -16.05
N ASP A 106 -0.36 1.60 -15.47
CA ASP A 106 -0.50 1.93 -14.05
C ASP A 106 -1.87 2.54 -13.76
N GLN A 107 -2.38 2.28 -12.55
CA GLN A 107 -3.64 2.86 -12.06
C GLN A 107 -3.38 3.60 -10.76
N ALA A 108 -4.05 4.74 -10.56
CA ALA A 108 -3.87 5.60 -9.39
C ALA A 108 -5.20 6.23 -8.93
N PRO A 109 -6.21 5.44 -8.52
CA PRO A 109 -7.41 5.98 -7.90
C PRO A 109 -7.11 6.66 -6.56
N THR A 110 -7.77 7.80 -6.33
CA THR A 110 -7.72 8.53 -5.07
C THR A 110 -8.87 8.12 -4.15
N PHE A 111 -8.68 8.28 -2.84
CA PHE A 111 -9.70 8.07 -1.82
C PHE A 111 -9.44 8.93 -0.59
N GLU A 112 -10.48 9.23 0.17
CA GLU A 112 -10.37 10.03 1.39
C GLU A 112 -10.46 9.14 2.63
N VAL A 113 -9.68 9.47 3.66
CA VAL A 113 -9.71 8.83 4.98
C VAL A 113 -9.79 9.91 6.06
N GLU A 114 -10.64 9.69 7.04
CA GLU A 114 -10.72 10.51 8.24
C GLU A 114 -9.95 9.80 9.36
N VAL A 115 -8.92 10.47 9.88
CA VAL A 115 -7.98 9.90 10.85
C VAL A 115 -8.19 10.58 12.19
N ALA A 116 -8.47 9.79 13.22
CA ALA A 116 -8.60 10.27 14.59
C ALA A 116 -7.23 10.60 15.21
N GLU A 117 -7.20 11.49 16.21
CA GLU A 117 -6.01 11.69 17.04
C GLU A 117 -5.66 10.39 17.75
N GLY A 118 -4.39 10.01 17.69
CA GLY A 118 -3.84 8.91 18.48
C GLY A 118 -3.71 9.33 19.94
N GLU A 119 -3.82 8.37 20.85
CA GLU A 119 -3.41 8.60 22.23
C GLU A 119 -1.89 8.80 22.20
N GLU A 120 -1.42 9.97 22.64
CA GLU A 120 0.01 10.18 22.89
C GLU A 120 0.41 9.19 23.99
N ASP A 121 1.19 8.17 23.64
CA ASP A 121 1.92 7.40 24.65
C ASP A 121 2.86 8.42 25.32
N GLU A 122 2.46 8.92 26.49
CA GLU A 122 3.33 9.63 27.41
C GLU A 122 4.43 8.64 27.82
N ASP A 123 5.49 8.55 27.01
CA ASP A 123 6.73 7.89 27.42
C ASP A 123 7.22 8.64 28.67
N ASP A 124 6.99 8.03 29.84
CA ASP A 124 7.51 8.44 31.14
C ASP A 124 9.04 8.65 31.01
N ASP A 125 9.47 9.91 30.91
CA ASP A 125 10.86 10.32 31.12
C ASP A 125 11.22 9.97 32.58
N GLU A 126 11.61 8.71 32.83
CA GLU A 126 12.32 8.35 34.06
C GLU A 126 13.68 9.06 34.05
N GLU A 127 13.72 10.28 34.62
CA GLU A 127 14.95 10.95 35.07
C GLU A 127 15.65 10.06 36.11
N ASP A 128 16.52 9.16 35.67
CA ASP A 128 17.47 8.48 36.57
C ASP A 128 18.61 9.44 36.90
N GLY A 129 18.39 10.20 37.98
CA GLY A 129 19.40 11.02 38.65
C GLY A 129 20.28 10.21 39.62
N ASP A 130 21.56 10.63 39.68
CA ASP A 130 22.58 10.31 40.70
C ASP A 130 23.16 8.86 40.69
N ALA A 131 24.44 8.58 40.92
CA ALA A 131 25.53 9.35 41.50
C ALA A 131 26.88 8.77 41.04
N VAL A 132 27.84 9.65 40.78
CA VAL A 132 29.27 9.32 40.77
C VAL A 132 29.71 8.94 42.20
N GLN A 133 30.32 7.77 42.37
CA GLN A 133 31.16 7.47 43.55
C GLN A 133 32.51 6.87 43.11
N GLU A 134 33.55 7.39 43.75
CA GLU A 134 35.00 7.17 43.60
C GLU A 134 35.47 5.71 43.54
#